data_AF-A0A4U3MJE1-F1
#
_entry.id   AF-A0A4U3MJE1-F1
#
_cell.length_a   1.000
_cell.length_b   1.000
_cell.length_c   1.000
_cell.angle_alpha   90.00
_cell.angle_beta   90.00
_cell.angle_gamma   90.00
#
_symmetry.space_group_name_H-M   'P 1'
#
loop_
_entity.id
_entity.type
_entity.pdbx_description
1 polymer ?
#
loop_
_entity_poly.entity_id
_entity_poly.type
_entity_poly.pdbx_seq_one_letter_code
_entity_poly.pdbx_strand_id
1 'polypeptide(L)'
;KFLIDNFRWSGVPFYVRTGKRLTEKGTRINIVFKQVPINVFKDDTCEECDKTDLPPNVLTIYIQPTEGFSLTLNGKEIGQGFNTTPVKLDFRQSAEMTENSPEAYEKLLLDCLNGDSTNFSHWDEVAQSWRIVDIIRHAWDKTDVSFPNYAAGTMGPQAAFDLLEKDGFTWEWQPDNWYRDRGQLDQ
;
A
#
# COMPACT_ATOMS: atom_id res chain seq x y z
N LYS A 1 11.34 2.11 -6.45
CA LYS A 1 10.83 3.49 -6.22
C LYS A 1 10.62 4.13 -7.58
N PHE A 2 9.42 4.60 -7.87
CA PHE A 2 9.12 5.37 -9.08
C PHE A 2 8.82 6.81 -8.70
N LEU A 3 9.23 7.74 -9.57
CA LEU A 3 8.91 9.15 -9.46
C LEU A 3 8.22 9.55 -10.76
N ILE A 4 7.09 10.25 -10.63
CA ILE A 4 6.34 10.74 -11.78
C ILE A 4 6.63 12.22 -11.92
N ASP A 5 7.27 12.60 -13.01
CA ASP A 5 7.64 13.99 -13.29
C ASP A 5 6.44 14.78 -13.83
N ASN A 6 5.55 15.16 -12.91
CA ASN A 6 4.41 16.03 -13.18
C ASN A 6 4.15 16.87 -11.93
N PHE A 7 3.60 18.08 -12.11
CA PHE A 7 3.15 18.97 -11.05
C PHE A 7 2.35 18.26 -9.95
N ARG A 8 1.39 17.39 -10.32
CA ARG A 8 0.54 16.68 -9.34
C ARG A 8 1.33 15.74 -8.43
N TRP A 9 2.37 15.09 -8.94
CA TRP A 9 3.10 14.02 -8.26
C TRP A 9 4.55 14.38 -7.93
N SER A 10 4.91 15.66 -8.10
CA SER A 10 6.26 16.15 -7.83
C SER A 10 6.64 15.90 -6.37
N GLY A 11 7.76 15.20 -6.18
CA GLY A 11 8.27 14.81 -4.86
C GLY A 11 7.48 13.71 -4.15
N VAL A 12 6.52 13.05 -4.81
CA VAL A 12 5.77 11.92 -4.22
C VAL A 12 6.31 10.59 -4.76
N PRO A 13 6.96 9.76 -3.92
CA PRO A 13 7.48 8.47 -4.35
C PRO A 13 6.42 7.38 -4.40
N PHE A 14 6.45 6.58 -5.45
CA PHE A 14 5.62 5.39 -5.61
C PHE A 14 6.46 4.13 -5.33
N TYR A 15 6.02 3.34 -4.35
CA TYR A 15 6.63 2.05 -4.02
C TYR A 15 5.73 0.93 -4.50
N VAL A 16 6.32 -0.02 -5.20
CA VAL A 16 5.65 -1.22 -5.68
C VAL A 16 6.42 -2.41 -5.16
N ARG A 17 5.70 -3.36 -4.56
CA ARG A 17 6.25 -4.63 -4.08
C ARG A 17 5.35 -5.76 -4.55
N THR A 18 5.97 -6.77 -5.13
CA THR A 18 5.33 -8.03 -5.52
C THR A 18 6.27 -9.17 -5.17
N GLY A 19 5.73 -10.33 -4.82
CA GLY A 19 6.52 -11.48 -4.41
C GLY A 19 5.68 -12.75 -4.35
N LYS A 20 6.35 -13.90 -4.41
CA LYS A 20 5.76 -15.21 -4.15
C LYS A 20 6.20 -15.69 -2.76
N ARG A 21 5.46 -16.62 -2.16
CA ARG A 21 5.77 -17.15 -0.81
C ARG A 21 5.90 -16.05 0.25
N LEU A 22 5.16 -14.96 0.09
CA LEU A 22 4.99 -13.96 1.15
C LEU A 22 4.03 -14.50 2.22
N THR A 23 3.96 -13.80 3.34
CA THR A 23 3.12 -14.16 4.51
C THR A 23 1.65 -14.40 4.14
N GLU A 24 1.07 -13.55 3.30
CA GLU A 24 -0.34 -13.62 2.94
C GLU A 24 -0.56 -13.20 1.48
N LYS A 25 -1.53 -13.82 0.81
CA LYS A 25 -2.00 -13.37 -0.51
C LYS A 25 -2.88 -12.14 -0.34
N GLY A 26 -2.49 -11.02 -0.94
CA GLY A 26 -3.34 -9.83 -0.97
C GLY A 26 -2.86 -8.84 -2.01
N THR A 27 -3.83 -8.16 -2.63
CA THR A 27 -3.59 -7.04 -3.56
C THR A 27 -4.25 -5.82 -2.96
N ARG A 28 -3.45 -4.79 -2.65
CA ARG A 28 -3.92 -3.57 -2.01
C ARG A 28 -3.07 -2.37 -2.41
N ILE A 29 -3.67 -1.20 -2.32
CA ILE A 29 -3.00 0.09 -2.54
C ILE A 29 -3.08 0.86 -1.22
N ASN A 30 -1.94 1.28 -0.68
CA ASN A 30 -1.91 2.14 0.50
C ASN A 30 -1.48 3.54 0.08
N ILE A 31 -2.27 4.54 0.43
CA ILE A 31 -1.99 5.95 0.20
C ILE A 31 -1.77 6.58 1.57
N VAL A 32 -0.50 6.90 1.87
CA VAL A 32 -0.10 7.56 3.11
C VAL A 32 -0.13 9.07 2.89
N PHE A 33 -0.96 9.77 3.66
CA PHE A 33 -1.06 11.23 3.58
C PHE A 33 0.08 11.89 4.35
N LYS A 34 0.50 13.07 3.89
CA LYS A 34 1.43 13.91 4.63
C LYS A 34 0.80 14.32 5.96
N GLN A 35 1.60 14.32 7.02
CA GLN A 35 1.18 14.90 8.30
C GLN A 35 0.88 16.40 8.13
N VAL A 36 -0.12 16.86 8.87
CA VAL A 36 -0.48 18.28 8.90
C VAL A 36 0.57 19.00 9.75
N PRO A 37 1.21 20.07 9.25
CA PRO A 37 2.31 20.74 9.98
C PRO A 37 1.86 21.42 11.29
N ILE A 38 0.55 21.66 11.45
CA ILE A 38 -0.02 22.24 12.66
C ILE A 38 -0.88 21.17 13.33
N ASN A 39 -0.37 20.61 14.42
CA ASN A 39 -1.15 19.79 15.32
C ASN A 39 -1.97 20.71 16.24
N VAL A 40 -3.23 20.97 15.88
CA VAL A 40 -4.18 21.75 16.69
C VAL A 40 -4.59 21.06 17.99
N PHE A 41 -4.16 19.81 18.21
CA PHE A 41 -4.34 19.06 19.44
C PHE A 41 -3.09 19.09 20.34
N LYS A 42 -2.07 19.90 20.00
CA LYS A 42 -1.02 20.26 20.96
C LYS A 42 -1.64 21.12 22.05
N ASP A 43 -1.68 20.58 23.26
CA ASP A 43 -2.00 21.35 24.45
C ASP A 43 -0.67 21.91 25.01
N ASP A 44 -0.57 23.24 25.07
CA ASP A 44 0.63 23.97 25.56
C ASP A 44 0.94 23.69 27.04
N THR A 45 0.10 22.90 27.73
CA THR A 45 0.19 22.63 29.17
C THR A 45 0.74 21.26 29.55
N CYS A 46 1.00 20.36 28.58
CA CYS A 46 1.55 19.03 28.86
C CYS A 46 2.87 18.76 28.11
N GLU A 47 3.98 18.80 28.84
CA GLU A 47 5.35 18.50 28.35
C GLU A 47 5.50 17.06 27.79
N GLU A 48 4.60 16.14 28.15
CA GLU A 48 4.54 14.78 27.59
C GLU A 48 3.79 14.68 26.25
N CYS A 49 2.92 15.65 25.93
CA CYS A 49 2.13 15.69 24.70
C CYS A 49 2.92 16.22 23.50
N ASP A 50 4.10 16.78 23.74
CA ASP A 50 4.98 17.34 22.70
C ASP A 50 5.71 16.25 21.89
N LYS A 51 5.56 14.97 22.29
CA LYS A 51 6.28 13.81 21.72
C LYS A 51 5.41 12.82 20.92
N THR A 52 4.09 12.98 20.89
CA THR A 52 3.24 12.12 20.06
C THR A 52 3.04 12.78 18.71
N ASP A 53 3.98 12.55 17.81
CA ASP A 53 3.76 12.77 16.38
C ASP A 53 2.49 12.01 15.97
N LEU A 54 1.46 12.74 15.53
CA LEU A 54 0.23 12.11 15.06
C LEU A 54 0.56 11.16 13.91
N PRO A 55 0.11 9.90 13.95
CA PRO A 55 0.35 9.00 12.84
C PRO A 55 -0.28 9.58 11.56
N PRO A 56 0.33 9.37 10.39
CA PRO A 56 -0.25 9.87 9.15
C PRO A 56 -1.63 9.23 8.90
N ASN A 57 -2.52 9.97 8.24
CA ASN A 57 -3.76 9.36 7.75
C ASN A 57 -3.40 8.38 6.63
N VAL A 58 -4.15 7.27 6.52
CA VAL A 58 -3.89 6.23 5.54
C VAL A 58 -5.19 5.80 4.88
N LEU A 59 -5.22 5.84 3.54
CA LEU A 59 -6.27 5.23 2.74
C LEU A 59 -5.75 3.93 2.15
N THR A 60 -6.37 2.82 2.54
CA THR A 60 -6.08 1.49 1.99
C THR A 60 -7.24 1.06 1.10
N ILE A 61 -6.94 0.77 -0.16
CA ILE A 61 -7.88 0.20 -1.12
C ILE A 61 -7.55 -1.28 -1.23
N TYR A 62 -8.53 -2.13 -0.93
CA TYR A 62 -8.41 -3.58 -1.02
C TYR A 62 -8.98 -4.04 -2.35
N ILE A 63 -8.15 -4.70 -3.15
CA ILE A 63 -8.52 -5.21 -4.47
C ILE A 63 -8.84 -6.70 -4.36
N GLN A 64 -7.99 -7.49 -3.70
CA GLN A 64 -8.21 -8.92 -3.47
C GLN A 64 -7.57 -9.34 -2.13
N PRO A 65 -8.11 -10.34 -1.40
CA PRO A 65 -9.23 -11.22 -1.76
C PRO A 65 -10.63 -10.66 -1.47
N THR A 66 -10.75 -9.67 -0.59
CA THR A 66 -12.01 -9.01 -0.26
C THR A 66 -11.95 -7.54 -0.66
N GLU A 67 -12.78 -7.18 -1.63
CA GLU A 67 -12.87 -5.82 -2.15
C GLU A 67 -13.41 -4.87 -1.08
N GLY A 68 -12.89 -3.65 -1.09
CA GLY A 68 -13.31 -2.61 -0.17
C GLY A 68 -12.25 -1.55 0.05
N PHE A 69 -12.43 -0.75 1.09
CA PHE A 69 -11.46 0.26 1.48
C PHE A 69 -11.47 0.49 2.99
N SER A 70 -10.36 0.98 3.52
CA SER A 70 -10.31 1.52 4.87
C SER A 70 -9.61 2.85 4.90
N LEU A 71 -10.17 3.81 5.62
CA LEU A 71 -9.58 5.12 5.86
C LEU A 71 -9.29 5.27 7.35
N THR A 72 -8.01 5.34 7.69
CA THR A 72 -7.53 5.65 9.05
C THR A 72 -7.33 7.14 9.16
N LEU A 73 -8.06 7.78 10.07
CA LEU A 73 -8.00 9.21 10.37
C LEU A 73 -7.69 9.41 11.84
N ASN A 74 -7.01 10.48 12.19
CA ASN A 74 -6.89 10.87 13.60
C ASN A 74 -8.15 11.60 14.07
N GLY A 75 -8.77 11.08 15.13
CA GLY A 75 -9.91 11.70 15.81
C GLY A 75 -9.57 12.06 17.25
N LYS A 76 -10.41 12.87 17.88
CA LYS A 76 -10.31 13.15 19.32
C LYS A 76 -10.72 11.91 20.12
N GLU A 77 -9.93 11.54 21.12
CA GLU A 77 -10.28 10.48 22.06
C GLU A 77 -11.52 10.88 22.89
N ILE A 78 -12.44 9.94 23.10
CA ILE A 78 -13.63 10.18 23.94
C ILE A 78 -13.19 10.07 25.40
N GLY A 79 -12.95 11.21 26.06
CA GLY A 79 -12.51 11.26 27.46
C GLY A 79 -12.22 12.67 27.95
N GLN A 80 -11.71 12.79 29.18
CA GLN A 80 -11.14 14.03 29.69
C GLN A 80 -9.68 14.11 29.21
N GLY A 81 -9.40 15.05 28.30
CA GLY A 81 -8.07 15.27 27.72
C GLY A 81 -8.13 15.76 26.27
N PHE A 82 -6.95 16.09 25.72
CA PHE A 82 -6.74 16.48 24.31
C PHE A 82 -6.01 15.40 23.50
N ASN A 83 -6.06 14.14 23.96
CA ASN A 83 -5.45 13.03 23.25
C ASN A 83 -6.19 12.73 21.93
N THR A 84 -5.43 12.32 20.94
CA THR A 84 -5.93 11.89 19.63
C THR A 84 -5.72 10.41 19.44
N THR A 85 -6.75 9.73 18.95
CA THR A 85 -6.74 8.29 18.67
C THR A 85 -7.06 8.05 17.20
N PRO A 86 -6.36 7.13 16.51
CA PRO A 86 -6.71 6.76 15.15
C PRO A 86 -8.08 6.08 15.10
N VAL A 87 -9.00 6.67 14.33
CA VAL A 87 -10.31 6.13 13.98
C VAL A 87 -10.22 5.46 12.62
N LYS A 88 -10.64 4.20 12.54
CA LYS A 88 -10.66 3.43 11.30
C LYS A 88 -12.08 3.35 10.75
N LEU A 89 -12.30 3.93 9.59
CA LEU A 89 -13.51 3.74 8.78
C LEU A 89 -13.22 2.58 7.83
N ASP A 90 -13.94 1.47 7.95
CA ASP A 90 -13.72 0.26 7.15
C ASP A 90 -15.00 -0.11 6.41
N PHE A 91 -14.87 -0.37 5.12
CA PHE A 91 -15.92 -0.91 4.28
C PHE A 91 -15.37 -2.11 3.52
N ARG A 92 -16.05 -3.25 3.63
CA ARG A 92 -15.76 -4.47 2.90
C ARG A 92 -17.01 -4.97 2.22
N GLN A 93 -16.86 -5.44 0.99
CA GLN A 93 -17.93 -6.11 0.29
C GLN A 93 -18.35 -7.37 1.06
N SER A 94 -19.66 -7.58 1.21
CA SER A 94 -20.16 -8.79 1.85
C SER A 94 -19.84 -10.02 0.99
N ALA A 95 -19.81 -11.19 1.62
CA ALA A 95 -19.59 -12.45 0.90
C ALA A 95 -20.65 -12.64 -0.21
N GLU A 96 -21.91 -12.31 0.06
CA GLU A 96 -23.03 -12.39 -0.89
C GLU A 96 -22.86 -11.45 -2.10
N MET A 97 -22.39 -10.21 -1.88
CA MET A 97 -22.10 -9.29 -2.99
C MET A 97 -20.83 -9.69 -3.76
N THR A 98 -19.89 -10.37 -3.12
CA THR A 98 -18.69 -10.88 -3.78
C THR A 98 -19.04 -12.05 -4.70
N GLU A 99 -19.95 -12.93 -4.28
CA GLU A 99 -20.43 -14.06 -5.10
C GLU A 99 -21.23 -13.59 -6.34
N ASN A 100 -21.97 -12.49 -6.21
CA ASN A 100 -22.71 -11.86 -7.31
C ASN A 100 -21.86 -10.91 -8.17
N SER A 101 -20.57 -10.75 -7.87
CA SER A 101 -19.70 -9.89 -8.69
C SER A 101 -19.30 -10.64 -9.97
N PRO A 102 -19.50 -10.04 -11.16
CA PRO A 102 -19.12 -10.67 -12.42
C PRO A 102 -17.65 -11.06 -12.40
N GLU A 103 -17.34 -12.23 -12.95
CA GLU A 103 -15.93 -12.63 -13.05
C GLU A 103 -15.18 -11.65 -13.95
N ALA A 104 -13.89 -11.43 -13.68
CA ALA A 104 -13.09 -10.44 -14.41
C ALA A 104 -13.15 -10.64 -15.93
N TYR A 105 -13.16 -11.90 -16.41
CA TYR A 105 -13.29 -12.19 -17.83
C TYR A 105 -14.70 -12.00 -18.38
N GLU A 106 -15.75 -12.24 -17.59
CA GLU A 106 -17.14 -11.98 -18.00
C GLU A 106 -17.33 -10.50 -18.30
N LYS A 107 -16.84 -9.63 -17.42
CA LYS A 107 -16.87 -8.19 -17.60
C LYS A 107 -16.09 -7.75 -18.85
N LEU A 108 -14.86 -8.24 -19.05
CA LEU A 108 -14.06 -7.89 -20.21
C LEU A 108 -14.69 -8.36 -21.54
N LEU A 109 -15.34 -9.52 -21.55
CA LEU A 109 -16.08 -10.00 -22.71
C LEU A 109 -17.29 -9.11 -23.01
N LEU A 110 -18.05 -8.71 -21.98
CA LEU A 110 -19.16 -7.78 -22.12
C LEU A 110 -18.70 -6.41 -22.67
N ASP A 111 -17.60 -5.88 -22.13
CA ASP A 111 -17.00 -4.62 -22.59
C ASP A 111 -16.61 -4.71 -24.07
N CYS A 112 -16.00 -5.84 -24.50
CA CYS A 112 -15.68 -6.10 -25.90
C CYS A 112 -16.92 -6.12 -26.81
N LEU A 113 -18.04 -6.71 -26.35
CA LEU A 113 -19.29 -6.74 -27.10
C LEU A 113 -19.94 -5.34 -27.20
N ASN A 114 -19.79 -4.53 -26.15
CA ASN A 114 -20.28 -3.15 -26.12
C ASN A 114 -19.38 -2.16 -26.87
N GLY A 115 -18.18 -2.60 -27.28
CA GLY A 115 -17.17 -1.73 -27.88
C GLY A 115 -16.55 -0.74 -26.89
N ASP A 116 -16.59 -1.04 -25.59
CA ASP A 116 -15.97 -0.23 -24.54
C ASP A 116 -14.51 -0.65 -24.34
N SER A 117 -13.57 0.26 -24.68
CA SER A 117 -12.14 0.03 -24.52
C SER A 117 -11.57 0.52 -23.18
N THR A 118 -12.40 1.00 -22.25
CA THR A 118 -11.94 1.63 -20.99
C THR A 118 -11.10 0.71 -20.12
N ASN A 119 -11.43 -0.58 -20.04
CA ASN A 119 -10.70 -1.57 -19.23
C ASN A 119 -9.59 -2.30 -19.99
N PHE A 120 -9.33 -1.91 -21.25
CA PHE A 120 -8.28 -2.49 -22.07
C PHE A 120 -7.07 -1.57 -22.14
N SER A 121 -5.88 -2.15 -22.01
CA SER A 121 -4.64 -1.41 -22.15
C SER A 121 -4.44 -0.94 -23.59
N HIS A 122 -4.19 0.34 -23.76
CA HIS A 122 -3.91 0.91 -25.08
C HIS A 122 -2.47 0.61 -25.49
N TRP A 123 -2.19 0.63 -26.80
CA TRP A 123 -0.85 0.35 -27.33
C TRP A 123 0.23 1.23 -26.69
N ASP A 124 -0.03 2.53 -26.57
CA ASP A 124 0.95 3.48 -26.02
C ASP A 124 1.27 3.17 -24.55
N GLU A 125 0.28 2.76 -23.76
CA GLU A 125 0.46 2.39 -22.35
C GLU A 125 1.34 1.13 -22.22
N VAL A 126 1.10 0.13 -23.07
CA VAL A 126 1.89 -1.10 -23.11
C VAL A 126 3.32 -0.80 -23.55
N ALA A 127 3.50 0.04 -24.57
CA ALA A 127 4.82 0.45 -25.05
C ALA A 127 5.63 1.19 -23.97
N GLN A 128 5.00 2.12 -23.22
CA GLN A 128 5.68 2.80 -22.11
C GLN A 128 5.99 1.85 -20.95
N SER A 129 5.10 0.91 -20.64
CA SER A 129 5.33 -0.10 -19.61
C SER A 129 6.57 -0.95 -19.94
N TRP A 130 6.68 -1.41 -21.19
CA TRP A 130 7.86 -2.15 -21.67
C TRP A 130 9.13 -1.33 -21.60
N ARG A 131 9.09 -0.05 -21.98
CA ARG A 131 10.25 0.85 -21.88
C ARG A 131 10.82 0.91 -20.46
N ILE A 132 9.95 0.93 -19.44
CA ILE A 132 10.37 0.93 -18.03
C ILE A 132 11.00 -0.42 -17.65
N VAL A 133 10.35 -1.53 -18.03
CA VAL A 133 10.81 -2.89 -17.71
C VAL A 133 12.16 -3.20 -18.38
N ASP A 134 12.35 -2.78 -19.63
CA ASP A 134 13.58 -3.02 -20.38
C ASP A 134 14.79 -2.35 -19.72
N ILE A 135 14.64 -1.15 -19.16
CA ILE A 135 15.72 -0.48 -18.42
C ILE A 135 16.15 -1.31 -17.21
N ILE A 136 15.20 -1.84 -16.46
CA ILE A 136 15.46 -2.67 -15.27
C ILE A 136 16.13 -3.98 -15.69
N ARG A 137 15.59 -4.64 -16.73
CA ARG A 137 16.11 -5.89 -17.27
C ARG A 137 17.54 -5.73 -17.77
N HIS A 138 17.82 -4.70 -18.56
CA HIS A 138 19.17 -4.43 -19.07
C HIS A 138 20.19 -4.15 -17.97
N ALA A 139 19.77 -3.56 -16.85
CA ALA A 139 20.63 -3.39 -15.69
C ALA A 139 20.95 -4.73 -15.02
N TRP A 140 19.98 -5.64 -14.95
CA TRP A 140 20.17 -6.99 -14.43
C TRP A 140 21.06 -7.85 -15.33
N ASP A 141 20.91 -7.77 -16.65
CA ASP A 141 21.73 -8.54 -17.60
C ASP A 141 23.24 -8.20 -17.51
N LYS A 142 23.58 -6.99 -17.04
CA LYS A 142 24.97 -6.49 -16.96
C LYS A 142 25.62 -6.69 -15.59
N THR A 143 24.87 -7.15 -14.60
CA THR A 143 25.33 -7.19 -13.21
C THR A 143 25.24 -8.62 -12.69
N ASP A 144 26.34 -9.16 -12.15
CA ASP A 144 26.29 -10.36 -11.32
C ASP A 144 25.66 -9.98 -9.96
N VAL A 145 24.33 -9.95 -9.91
CA VAL A 145 23.61 -9.50 -8.72
C VAL A 145 23.55 -10.64 -7.70
N SER A 146 24.08 -10.40 -6.50
CA SER A 146 23.71 -11.19 -5.33
C SER A 146 22.27 -10.86 -4.95
N PHE A 147 21.33 -11.71 -5.33
CA PHE A 147 19.92 -11.52 -4.98
C PHE A 147 19.72 -11.63 -3.47
N PRO A 148 19.07 -10.65 -2.82
CA PRO A 148 18.78 -10.76 -1.40
C PRO A 148 17.69 -11.82 -1.21
N ASN A 149 18.08 -12.95 -0.63
CA ASN A 149 17.15 -14.02 -0.27
C ASN A 149 16.31 -13.61 0.94
N TYR A 150 15.12 -14.20 1.04
CA TYR A 150 14.22 -14.04 2.19
C TYR A 150 13.59 -15.39 2.52
N ALA A 151 13.25 -15.60 3.79
CA ALA A 151 12.60 -16.82 4.23
C ALA A 151 11.16 -16.89 3.71
N ALA A 152 10.70 -18.08 3.31
CA ALA A 152 9.31 -18.27 2.90
C ALA A 152 8.36 -17.90 4.06
N GLY A 153 7.25 -17.24 3.75
CA GLY A 153 6.29 -16.76 4.75
C GLY A 153 6.63 -15.38 5.33
N THR A 154 7.76 -14.77 4.96
CA THR A 154 8.12 -13.39 5.35
C THR A 154 7.69 -12.37 4.29
N MET A 155 7.70 -11.07 4.63
CA MET A 155 7.28 -9.98 3.74
C MET A 155 8.39 -9.48 2.79
N GLY A 156 9.31 -10.36 2.40
CA GLY A 156 10.42 -10.10 1.49
C GLY A 156 11.75 -9.82 2.20
N PRO A 157 12.81 -9.49 1.44
CA PRO A 157 14.14 -9.28 1.99
C PRO A 157 14.26 -7.93 2.71
N GLN A 158 15.23 -7.81 3.63
CA GLN A 158 15.53 -6.58 4.37
C GLN A 158 15.74 -5.37 3.44
N ALA A 159 16.41 -5.56 2.30
CA ALA A 159 16.62 -4.53 1.30
C ALA A 159 15.32 -3.86 0.79
N ALA A 160 14.17 -4.56 0.85
CA ALA A 160 12.88 -3.97 0.48
C ALA A 160 12.32 -3.01 1.54
N PHE A 161 12.71 -3.18 2.81
CA PHE A 161 12.36 -2.28 3.91
C PHE A 161 13.32 -1.08 3.95
N ASP A 162 14.63 -1.34 3.80
CA ASP A 162 15.67 -0.30 3.75
C ASP A 162 15.41 0.71 2.62
N LEU A 163 14.78 0.28 1.52
CA LEU A 163 14.40 1.15 0.41
C LEU A 163 13.44 2.27 0.84
N LEU A 164 12.47 1.97 1.71
CA LEU A 164 11.50 2.96 2.20
C LEU A 164 12.10 3.77 3.35
N GLU A 165 12.89 3.13 4.21
CA GLU A 165 13.51 3.76 5.37
C GLU A 165 14.49 4.87 4.96
N LYS A 166 15.19 4.72 3.82
CA LYS A 166 16.02 5.78 3.22
C LYS A 166 15.28 7.09 2.98
N ASP A 167 13.98 7.01 2.74
CA ASP A 167 13.09 8.14 2.52
C ASP A 167 12.24 8.48 3.77
N GLY A 168 12.51 7.81 4.90
CA GLY A 168 11.78 7.99 6.17
C GLY A 168 10.39 7.34 6.19
N PHE A 169 10.12 6.39 5.30
CA PHE A 169 8.83 5.70 5.20
C PHE A 169 8.93 4.24 5.65
N THR A 170 7.77 3.65 5.96
CA THR A 170 7.64 2.23 6.29
C THR A 170 6.51 1.60 5.48
N TRP A 171 6.59 0.28 5.26
CA TRP A 171 5.50 -0.45 4.63
C TRP A 171 4.29 -0.50 5.57
N GLU A 172 3.13 0.00 5.12
CA GLU A 172 1.91 -0.04 5.92
C GLU A 172 1.38 -1.47 6.11
N TRP A 173 1.55 -2.32 5.10
CA TRP A 173 1.09 -3.71 5.17
C TRP A 173 2.23 -4.66 5.54
N GLN A 174 2.19 -5.09 6.80
CA GLN A 174 3.11 -6.04 7.43
C GLN A 174 2.29 -7.09 8.22
N PRO A 175 1.64 -8.04 7.52
CA PRO A 175 0.85 -9.07 8.18
C PRO A 175 1.73 -10.00 9.04
N ASP A 176 3.02 -10.08 8.76
CA ASP A 176 3.99 -10.85 9.53
C ASP A 176 4.01 -10.49 11.01
N ASN A 177 3.82 -9.21 11.36
CA ASN A 177 3.75 -8.81 12.78
C ASN A 177 2.58 -9.51 13.50
N TRP A 178 1.41 -9.58 12.87
CA TRP A 178 0.24 -10.25 13.44
C TRP A 178 0.47 -11.76 13.63
N TYR A 179 1.16 -12.42 12.69
CA TYR A 179 1.48 -13.84 12.81
C TYR A 179 2.60 -14.11 13.83
N ARG A 180 3.60 -13.21 13.96
CA ARG A 180 4.65 -13.30 15.00
C ARG A 180 4.07 -13.16 16.39
N ASP A 181 3.21 -12.16 16.61
CA ASP A 181 2.57 -11.91 17.90
C ASP A 181 1.73 -13.09 18.40
N ARG A 182 1.28 -13.95 17.47
CA ARG A 182 0.50 -15.16 17.76
C ARG A 182 1.31 -16.46 17.71
N GLY A 183 2.62 -16.38 17.48
CA GLY A 183 3.49 -17.56 17.38
C GLY A 183 3.19 -18.46 16.18
N GLN A 184 2.57 -17.92 15.13
CA GLN A 184 2.10 -18.66 13.95
C GLN A 184 3.07 -18.58 12.76
N LEU A 185 4.19 -17.87 12.90
CA LEU A 185 5.17 -17.65 11.83
C LEU A 185 6.34 -18.66 11.86
N ASP A 186 6.58 -19.31 13.00
CA ASP A 186 7.67 -20.28 13.20
C ASP A 186 7.16 -21.75 13.24
N GLN A 187 6.63 -22.23 12.12
CA GLN A 187 6.49 -23.68 11.82
C GLN A 187 6.97 -24.00 10.42
#